data_AF-A0AB37QXS7-F1
#
_entry.id   AF-A0AB37QXS7-F1
#
_cell.length_a   1.000
_cell.length_b   1.000
_cell.length_c   1.000
_cell.angle_alpha   90.00
_cell.angle_beta   90.00
_cell.angle_gamma   90.00
#
_symmetry.space_group_name_H-M   'P 1'
#
loop_
_entity.id
_entity.type
_entity.pdbx_description
1 polymer ?
#
loop_
_entity_poly.entity_id
_entity_poly.type
_entity_poly.pdbx_seq_one_letter_code
_entity_poly.pdbx_strand_id
1 'polypeptide(L)'
;MSKSNIWYLSGPFHQYREDVKSLAKERGLRIVDANATAGREDAARDVPEVTVRPELTAAGAYGADSGSGDQRPAGGDDLAAVQALVDSLADGELVKPGSGETANRLFGLLTNIHNCVQGLRDQLESEVEKSRTLQHQIDDLLAQAEQARQADAEAKEIAELKAKLDAAKVTYRANASKESLQKQVDELSRA
;
A
#
# COMPACT_ATOMS: atom_id res chain seq x y z
N MET A 1 -25.59 44.18 -40.65
CA MET A 1 -24.47 43.65 -41.47
C MET A 1 -23.27 43.49 -40.56
N SER A 2 -23.10 42.30 -39.97
CA SER A 2 -21.96 41.99 -39.11
C SER A 2 -20.68 42.17 -39.93
N LYS A 3 -19.78 43.02 -39.46
CA LYS A 3 -18.53 43.32 -40.15
C LYS A 3 -17.59 42.14 -39.88
N SER A 4 -17.60 41.12 -40.75
CA SER A 4 -16.72 39.96 -40.67
C SER A 4 -15.26 40.41 -40.75
N ASN A 5 -14.65 40.58 -39.58
CA ASN A 5 -13.37 41.26 -39.40
C ASN A 5 -12.50 40.55 -38.35
N ILE A 6 -12.86 39.30 -38.02
CA ILE A 6 -12.14 38.46 -37.08
C ILE A 6 -11.17 37.58 -37.83
N TRP A 7 -9.89 37.68 -37.48
CA TRP A 7 -8.85 36.79 -37.94
C TRP A 7 -8.59 35.74 -36.87
N TYR A 8 -9.08 34.52 -37.11
CA TYR A 8 -8.84 33.38 -36.23
C TYR A 8 -7.45 32.83 -36.51
N LEU A 9 -6.53 33.06 -35.58
CA LEU A 9 -5.14 32.62 -35.68
C LEU A 9 -4.80 31.78 -34.45
N SER A 10 -4.22 30.60 -34.63
CA SER A 10 -3.86 29.74 -33.50
C SER A 10 -2.73 30.36 -32.70
N GLY A 11 -2.91 30.46 -31.37
CA GLY A 11 -1.81 30.78 -30.47
C GLY A 11 -0.77 29.64 -30.41
N PRO A 12 0.49 29.92 -30.00
CA PRO A 12 1.01 31.21 -29.53
C PRO A 12 1.57 32.09 -30.68
N PHE A 13 1.21 33.38 -30.73
CA PHE A 13 1.48 34.27 -31.88
C PHE A 13 2.97 34.54 -32.20
N HIS A 14 3.90 34.24 -31.29
CA HIS A 14 5.34 34.32 -31.58
C HIS A 14 5.84 33.21 -32.52
N GLN A 15 4.97 32.23 -32.85
CA GLN A 15 5.32 31.13 -33.74
C GLN A 15 5.37 31.54 -35.22
N TYR A 16 4.81 32.68 -35.57
CA TYR A 16 4.78 33.18 -36.94
C TYR A 16 6.05 33.98 -37.26
N ARG A 17 6.47 33.95 -38.53
CA ARG A 17 7.60 34.74 -39.03
C ARG A 17 7.24 36.22 -39.11
N GLU A 18 6.02 36.49 -39.53
CA GLU A 18 5.47 37.81 -39.74
C GLU A 18 4.96 38.43 -38.42
N ASP A 19 4.95 39.76 -38.35
CA ASP A 19 4.29 40.46 -37.24
C ASP A 19 2.77 40.44 -37.45
N VAL A 20 2.15 39.38 -36.94
CA VAL A 20 0.71 39.16 -37.05
C VAL A 20 -0.12 40.28 -36.43
N LYS A 21 0.41 41.00 -35.43
CA LYS A 21 -0.28 42.14 -34.80
C LYS A 21 -0.25 43.37 -35.70
N SER A 22 0.88 43.63 -36.36
CA SER A 22 0.99 44.72 -37.33
C SER A 22 0.13 44.45 -38.57
N LEU A 23 0.14 43.21 -39.08
CA LEU A 23 -0.71 42.79 -40.21
C LEU A 23 -2.21 42.94 -39.91
N ALA A 24 -2.63 42.53 -38.70
CA ALA A 24 -4.01 42.70 -38.28
C ALA A 24 -4.39 44.18 -38.19
N LYS A 25 -3.51 45.03 -37.66
CA LYS A 25 -3.75 46.48 -37.52
C LYS A 25 -3.85 47.19 -38.87
N GLU A 26 -2.99 46.83 -39.84
CA GLU A 26 -3.00 47.40 -41.19
C GLU A 26 -4.30 47.07 -41.93
N ARG A 27 -4.80 45.84 -41.78
CA ARG A 27 -6.03 45.36 -42.41
C ARG A 27 -7.30 45.62 -41.59
N GLY A 28 -7.15 46.24 -40.41
CA GLY A 28 -8.25 46.51 -39.48
C GLY A 28 -8.82 45.27 -38.78
N LEU A 29 -8.17 44.10 -38.88
CA LEU A 29 -8.61 42.81 -38.36
C LEU A 29 -8.45 42.71 -36.82
N ARG A 30 -9.33 41.95 -36.19
CA ARG A 30 -9.21 41.54 -34.77
C ARG A 30 -8.73 40.10 -34.69
N ILE A 31 -7.57 39.87 -34.06
CA ILE A 31 -7.05 38.52 -33.86
C ILE A 31 -7.80 37.85 -32.70
N VAL A 32 -8.35 36.67 -32.96
CA VAL A 32 -8.94 35.80 -31.94
C VAL A 32 -8.23 34.45 -32.01
N ASP A 33 -7.96 33.84 -30.85
CA ASP A 33 -7.34 32.52 -30.82
C ASP A 33 -8.30 31.47 -31.39
N ALA A 34 -7.85 30.80 -32.45
CA ALA A 34 -8.61 29.76 -33.13
C ALA A 34 -8.87 28.54 -32.22
N ASN A 35 -8.03 28.30 -31.22
CA ASN A 35 -8.19 27.17 -30.28
C ASN A 35 -9.26 27.42 -29.20
N ALA A 36 -9.61 28.68 -28.95
CA ALA A 36 -10.54 29.07 -27.89
C ALA A 36 -12.01 29.15 -28.37
N THR A 37 -12.28 28.97 -29.67
CA THR A 37 -13.61 29.18 -30.24
C THR A 37 -14.03 28.03 -31.15
N ALA A 38 -15.20 27.43 -30.88
CA ALA A 38 -15.75 26.31 -31.66
C ALA A 38 -16.38 26.72 -33.00
N GLY A 39 -16.71 28.01 -33.18
CA GLY A 39 -17.38 28.54 -34.38
C GLY A 39 -16.62 29.71 -35.02
N ARG A 40 -16.77 29.87 -36.34
CA ARG A 40 -16.06 30.87 -37.17
C ARG A 40 -17.02 31.73 -37.99
N GLU A 41 -18.18 32.05 -37.43
CA GLU A 41 -19.28 32.73 -38.13
C GLU A 41 -18.94 34.18 -38.53
N ASP A 42 -18.02 34.84 -37.81
CA ASP A 42 -17.56 36.21 -38.05
C ASP A 42 -16.18 36.31 -38.72
N ALA A 43 -15.69 35.20 -39.30
CA ALA A 43 -14.36 35.14 -39.91
C ALA A 43 -14.23 36.11 -41.09
N ALA A 44 -13.16 36.90 -41.08
CA ALA A 44 -12.80 37.77 -42.20
C ALA A 44 -12.55 36.92 -43.45
N ARG A 45 -13.07 37.39 -44.61
CA ARG A 45 -12.92 36.69 -45.90
C ARG A 45 -11.54 36.87 -46.52
N ASP A 46 -10.88 37.98 -46.20
CA ASP A 46 -9.54 38.33 -46.68
C ASP A 46 -8.61 38.39 -45.47
N VAL A 47 -7.79 37.34 -45.30
CA VAL A 47 -6.83 37.22 -44.19
C VAL A 47 -5.41 37.05 -44.76
N PRO A 48 -4.40 37.70 -44.15
CA PRO A 48 -3.01 37.52 -44.55
C PRO A 48 -2.55 36.07 -44.40
N GLU A 49 -1.82 35.56 -45.38
CA GLU A 49 -1.10 34.29 -45.27
C GLU A 49 0.13 34.49 -44.36
N VAL A 50 0.27 33.62 -43.35
CA VAL A 50 1.35 33.70 -42.36
C VAL A 50 2.06 32.36 -42.25
N THR A 51 3.38 32.41 -42.10
CA THR A 51 4.23 31.21 -42.10
C THR A 51 4.72 30.92 -40.68
N VAL A 52 4.52 29.69 -40.22
CA VAL A 52 5.08 29.24 -38.93
C VAL A 52 6.60 29.06 -39.06
N ARG A 53 7.35 29.53 -38.06
CA ARG A 53 8.80 29.38 -37.99
C ARG A 53 9.16 27.89 -37.90
N PRO A 54 9.99 27.36 -38.82
CA PRO A 54 10.29 25.92 -38.88
C PRO A 54 10.96 25.38 -37.61
N GLU A 55 11.64 26.24 -36.85
CA GLU A 55 12.28 25.92 -35.57
C GLU A 55 11.25 25.57 -34.46
N LEU A 56 10.03 26.09 -34.54
CA LEU A 56 8.95 25.82 -33.56
C LEU A 56 8.03 24.68 -34.02
N THR A 57 8.00 24.38 -35.32
CA THR A 57 7.26 23.23 -35.86
C THR A 57 7.81 21.89 -35.36
N ALA A 58 9.11 21.84 -35.02
CA ALA A 58 9.76 20.65 -34.47
C ALA A 58 9.47 20.40 -32.98
N ALA A 59 8.89 21.38 -32.25
CA ALA A 59 8.73 21.34 -30.79
C ALA A 59 7.28 21.20 -30.30
N GLY A 60 6.30 21.02 -31.19
CA GLY A 60 4.91 20.84 -30.75
C GLY A 60 3.88 21.04 -31.87
N ALA A 61 3.82 20.12 -32.82
CA ALA A 61 2.76 20.10 -33.82
C ALA A 61 1.54 19.34 -33.28
N TYR A 62 0.66 20.05 -32.58
CA TYR A 62 -0.75 19.68 -32.48
C TYR A 62 -1.49 20.30 -33.67
N GLY A 63 -1.86 19.47 -34.64
CA GLY A 63 -2.95 19.74 -35.57
C GLY A 63 -2.62 20.50 -36.86
N ALA A 64 -2.06 19.78 -37.84
CA ALA A 64 -2.41 19.97 -39.25
C ALA A 64 -2.32 18.60 -39.94
N ASP A 65 -3.49 18.00 -40.18
CA ASP A 65 -3.67 16.79 -40.96
C ASP A 65 -3.20 17.02 -42.40
N SER A 66 -2.13 16.33 -42.79
CA SER A 66 -1.87 15.87 -44.17
C SER A 66 -0.57 15.09 -44.18
N GLY A 67 -0.68 13.77 -44.22
CA GLY A 67 0.47 12.90 -44.47
C GLY A 67 0.30 11.52 -43.86
N SER A 68 -0.20 10.59 -44.67
CA SER A 68 -0.18 9.15 -44.42
C SER A 68 1.21 8.69 -43.98
N GLY A 69 1.34 8.43 -42.68
CA GLY A 69 2.52 7.87 -42.04
C GLY A 69 2.11 7.40 -40.66
N ASP A 70 2.16 6.10 -40.45
CA ASP A 70 1.83 5.41 -39.20
C ASP A 70 2.78 5.86 -38.07
N GLN A 71 2.45 6.97 -37.41
CA GLN A 71 3.07 7.42 -36.18
C GLN A 71 1.97 7.51 -35.11
N ARG A 72 1.59 6.34 -34.61
CA ARG A 72 0.94 6.24 -33.30
C ARG A 72 1.82 6.99 -32.28
N PRO A 73 1.28 7.91 -31.47
CA PRO A 73 2.09 8.62 -30.49
C PRO A 73 2.67 7.61 -29.51
N ALA A 74 3.98 7.65 -29.29
CA ALA A 74 4.73 6.71 -28.44
C ALA A 74 4.19 6.59 -26.98
N GLY A 75 3.33 7.52 -26.53
CA GLY A 75 2.66 7.44 -25.23
C GLY A 75 1.33 6.68 -25.21
N GLY A 76 0.71 6.40 -26.37
CA GLY A 76 -0.56 5.66 -26.44
C GLY A 76 -0.41 4.19 -26.03
N ASP A 77 0.69 3.57 -26.45
CA ASP A 77 0.98 2.17 -26.10
C ASP A 77 1.38 2.02 -24.62
N ASP A 78 2.07 3.01 -24.04
CA ASP A 78 2.43 3.01 -22.61
C ASP A 78 1.20 3.21 -21.71
N LEU A 79 0.28 4.13 -22.05
CA LEU A 79 -0.96 4.30 -21.30
C LEU A 79 -1.87 3.05 -21.38
N ALA A 80 -1.97 2.44 -22.56
CA ALA A 80 -2.71 1.18 -22.72
C ALA A 80 -2.09 0.05 -21.89
N ALA A 81 -0.76 -0.03 -21.84
CA ALA A 81 -0.04 -1.01 -21.00
C ALA A 81 -0.23 -0.76 -19.50
N VAL A 82 -0.25 0.50 -19.06
CA VAL A 82 -0.58 0.86 -17.67
C VAL A 82 -2.02 0.49 -17.32
N GLN A 83 -2.98 0.76 -18.22
CA GLN A 83 -4.38 0.38 -17.98
C GLN A 83 -4.52 -1.14 -17.83
N ALA A 84 -3.90 -1.92 -18.71
CA ALA A 84 -3.91 -3.38 -18.63
C ALA A 84 -3.27 -3.89 -17.32
N LEU A 85 -2.20 -3.24 -16.85
CA LEU A 85 -1.57 -3.56 -15.56
C LEU A 85 -2.50 -3.28 -14.37
N VAL A 86 -3.28 -2.20 -14.42
CA VAL A 86 -4.27 -1.87 -13.39
C VAL A 86 -5.39 -2.90 -13.35
N ASP A 87 -5.91 -3.30 -14.51
CA ASP A 87 -6.96 -4.32 -14.61
C ASP A 87 -6.45 -5.67 -14.05
N SER A 88 -5.22 -6.05 -14.42
CA SER A 88 -4.54 -7.23 -13.88
C SER A 88 -4.33 -7.18 -12.36
N LEU A 89 -3.98 -6.02 -11.81
CA LEU A 89 -3.87 -5.84 -10.36
C LEU A 89 -5.24 -5.95 -9.67
N ALA A 90 -6.31 -5.45 -10.29
CA ALA A 90 -7.66 -5.56 -9.78
C ALA A 90 -8.14 -7.03 -9.75
N ASP A 91 -7.74 -7.84 -10.72
CA ASP A 91 -7.99 -9.28 -10.76
C ASP A 91 -7.11 -10.08 -9.78
N GLY A 92 -6.11 -9.44 -9.18
CA GLY A 92 -5.21 -10.05 -8.20
C GLY A 92 -4.06 -10.86 -8.80
N GLU A 93 -3.98 -10.96 -10.13
CA GLU A 93 -2.91 -11.64 -10.85
C GLU A 93 -2.07 -10.60 -11.59
N LEU A 94 -0.97 -10.15 -10.98
CA LEU A 94 -0.09 -9.14 -11.59
C LEU A 94 0.65 -9.72 -12.81
N VAL A 95 0.22 -9.34 -14.01
CA VAL A 95 0.78 -9.77 -15.30
C VAL A 95 1.78 -8.73 -15.79
N LYS A 96 2.93 -9.19 -16.26
CA LYS A 96 3.95 -8.31 -16.80
C LYS A 96 3.47 -7.67 -18.13
N PRO A 97 3.50 -6.34 -18.25
CA PRO A 97 3.15 -5.67 -19.50
C PRO A 97 4.12 -6.01 -20.63
N GLY A 98 3.60 -6.28 -21.84
CA GLY A 98 4.42 -6.62 -23.01
C GLY A 98 5.15 -5.42 -23.65
N SER A 99 4.74 -4.19 -23.33
CA SER A 99 5.34 -2.94 -23.81
C SER A 99 5.08 -1.81 -22.80
N GLY A 100 5.67 -0.63 -23.03
CA GLY A 100 5.53 0.53 -22.14
C GLY A 100 6.57 0.55 -21.03
N GLU A 101 7.46 1.54 -21.06
CA GLU A 101 8.53 1.71 -20.06
C GLU A 101 7.95 2.03 -18.67
N THR A 102 6.93 2.89 -18.61
CA THR A 102 6.29 3.26 -17.33
C THR A 102 5.55 2.07 -16.75
N ALA A 103 4.83 1.32 -17.59
CA ALA A 103 4.11 0.13 -17.17
C ALA A 103 5.07 -0.94 -16.62
N ASN A 104 6.20 -1.18 -17.28
CA ASN A 104 7.22 -2.13 -16.80
C ASN A 104 7.88 -1.68 -15.50
N ARG A 105 8.18 -0.38 -15.35
CA ARG A 105 8.72 0.17 -14.09
C ARG A 105 7.72 0.01 -12.95
N LEU A 106 6.44 0.30 -13.19
CA LEU A 106 5.37 0.16 -12.20
C LEU A 106 5.18 -1.31 -11.81
N PHE A 107 5.18 -2.23 -12.77
CA PHE A 107 5.15 -3.66 -12.51
C PHE A 107 6.29 -4.10 -11.58
N GLY A 108 7.52 -3.65 -11.84
CA GLY A 108 8.68 -3.96 -10.99
C GLY A 108 8.52 -3.44 -9.55
N LEU A 109 8.03 -2.21 -9.39
CA LEU A 109 7.76 -1.63 -8.06
C LEU A 109 6.65 -2.39 -7.33
N LEU A 110 5.55 -2.73 -8.02
CA LEU A 110 4.44 -3.49 -7.45
C LEU A 110 4.88 -4.90 -7.04
N THR A 111 5.73 -5.54 -7.84
CA THR A 111 6.31 -6.86 -7.52
C THR A 111 7.19 -6.77 -6.27
N ASN A 112 8.01 -5.74 -6.15
CA ASN A 112 8.83 -5.53 -4.96
C ASN A 112 7.97 -5.30 -3.71
N ILE A 113 6.91 -4.50 -3.82
CA ILE A 113 5.95 -4.28 -2.72
C ILE A 113 5.27 -5.61 -2.35
N HIS A 114 4.81 -6.37 -3.34
CA HIS A 114 4.16 -7.66 -3.12
C HIS A 114 5.09 -8.62 -2.37
N ASN A 115 6.33 -8.77 -2.80
CA ASN A 115 7.33 -9.60 -2.13
C ASN A 115 7.63 -9.11 -0.71
N CYS A 116 7.66 -7.80 -0.49
CA CYS A 116 7.84 -7.22 0.84
C CYS A 116 6.65 -7.55 1.77
N VAL A 117 5.42 -7.41 1.28
CA VAL A 117 4.21 -7.74 2.04
C VAL A 117 4.14 -9.23 2.35
N GLN A 118 4.52 -10.10 1.41
CA GLN A 118 4.66 -11.53 1.68
C GLN A 118 5.70 -11.79 2.78
N GLY A 119 6.88 -11.19 2.69
CA GLY A 119 7.91 -11.33 3.72
C GLY A 119 7.45 -10.84 5.11
N LEU A 120 6.71 -9.74 5.18
CA LEU A 120 6.12 -9.26 6.44
C LEU A 120 5.07 -10.23 6.99
N ARG A 121 4.28 -10.85 6.11
CA ARG A 121 3.30 -11.86 6.51
C ARG A 121 3.97 -13.10 7.09
N ASP A 122 5.03 -13.58 6.46
CA ASP A 122 5.80 -14.74 6.94
C ASP A 122 6.46 -14.43 8.30
N GLN A 123 6.97 -13.21 8.47
CA GLN A 123 7.51 -12.75 9.75
C GLN A 123 6.44 -12.67 10.83
N LEU A 124 5.26 -12.11 10.51
CA LEU A 124 4.14 -12.04 11.44
C LEU A 124 3.72 -13.44 11.89
N GLU A 125 3.55 -14.38 10.96
CA GLU A 125 3.20 -15.77 11.29
C GLU A 125 4.26 -16.42 12.19
N SER A 126 5.55 -16.20 11.89
CA SER A 126 6.65 -16.69 12.72
C SER A 126 6.59 -16.12 14.14
N GLU A 127 6.30 -14.83 14.31
CA GLU A 127 6.19 -14.20 15.63
C GLU A 127 4.93 -14.63 16.38
N VAL A 128 3.81 -14.85 15.69
CA VAL A 128 2.60 -15.41 16.30
C VAL A 128 2.87 -16.80 16.87
N GLU A 129 3.59 -17.66 16.14
CA GLU A 129 3.94 -18.99 16.62
C GLU A 129 4.92 -18.96 17.80
N LYS A 130 5.91 -18.05 17.78
CA LYS A 130 6.79 -17.83 18.94
C LYS A 130 6.01 -17.34 20.16
N SER A 131 5.08 -16.40 19.97
CA SER A 131 4.23 -15.90 21.05
C SER A 131 3.37 -17.01 21.64
N ARG A 132 2.82 -17.89 20.80
CA ARG A 132 2.06 -19.08 21.25
C ARG A 132 2.93 -20.04 22.06
N THR A 133 4.15 -20.29 21.59
CA THR A 133 5.12 -21.15 22.29
C THR A 133 5.50 -20.57 23.65
N LEU A 134 5.80 -19.27 23.71
CA LEU A 134 6.13 -18.57 24.95
C LEU A 134 4.95 -18.57 25.93
N GLN A 135 3.72 -18.41 25.44
CA GLN A 135 2.53 -18.48 26.27
C GLN A 135 2.38 -19.87 26.91
N HIS A 136 2.56 -20.94 26.13
CA HIS A 136 2.55 -22.30 26.66
C HIS A 136 3.63 -22.52 27.73
N GLN A 137 4.85 -22.02 27.49
CA GLN A 137 5.94 -22.12 28.47
C GLN A 137 5.64 -21.36 29.77
N ILE A 138 5.01 -20.19 29.67
CA ILE A 138 4.58 -19.43 30.85
C ILE A 138 3.53 -20.21 31.63
N ASP A 139 2.53 -20.77 30.94
CA ASP A 139 1.46 -21.54 31.59
C ASP A 139 2.02 -22.79 32.29
N ASP A 140 2.95 -23.51 31.65
CA ASP A 140 3.65 -24.66 32.24
C ASP A 140 4.47 -24.26 33.47
N LEU A 141 5.23 -23.17 33.39
CA LEU A 141 6.05 -22.70 34.51
C LEU A 141 5.19 -22.24 35.68
N LEU A 142 4.05 -21.58 35.42
CA LEU A 142 3.09 -21.21 36.45
C LEU A 142 2.48 -22.45 37.11
N ALA A 143 2.12 -23.47 36.33
CA ALA A 143 1.62 -24.73 36.87
C ALA A 143 2.66 -25.45 37.74
N GLN A 144 3.92 -25.50 37.31
CA GLN A 144 5.02 -26.08 38.08
C GLN A 144 5.29 -25.30 39.37
N ALA A 145 5.28 -23.97 39.32
CA ALA A 145 5.46 -23.13 40.49
C ALA A 145 4.33 -23.35 41.52
N GLU A 146 3.09 -23.51 41.05
CA GLU A 146 1.97 -23.80 41.93
C GLU A 146 2.07 -25.20 42.56
N GLN A 147 2.43 -26.22 41.78
CA GLN A 147 2.68 -27.57 42.30
C GLN A 147 3.80 -27.57 43.35
N ALA A 148 4.89 -26.84 43.12
CA ALA A 148 5.98 -26.71 44.09
C ALA A 148 5.50 -26.05 45.39
N ARG A 149 4.71 -24.98 45.31
CA ARG A 149 4.12 -24.34 46.50
C ARG A 149 3.20 -25.27 47.29
N GLN A 150 2.38 -26.06 46.60
CA GLN A 150 1.50 -27.04 47.23
C GLN A 150 2.30 -28.16 47.90
N ALA A 151 3.34 -28.68 47.24
CA ALA A 151 4.23 -29.68 47.82
C ALA A 151 4.95 -29.16 49.07
N ASP A 152 5.43 -27.91 49.05
CA ASP A 152 6.07 -27.27 50.20
C ASP A 152 5.09 -27.07 51.37
N ALA A 153 3.85 -26.64 51.08
CA ALA A 153 2.80 -26.50 52.09
C ALA A 153 2.44 -27.87 52.70
N GLU A 154 2.28 -28.90 51.87
CA GLU A 154 2.00 -30.26 52.33
C GLU A 154 3.13 -30.82 53.20
N ALA A 155 4.39 -30.59 52.80
CA ALA A 155 5.56 -31.01 53.58
C ALA A 155 5.60 -30.33 54.96
N LYS A 156 5.26 -29.04 55.03
CA LYS A 156 5.15 -28.30 56.31
C LYS A 156 4.04 -28.88 57.19
N GLU A 157 2.85 -29.11 56.64
CA GLU A 157 1.74 -29.70 57.39
C GLU A 157 2.08 -31.11 57.91
N ILE A 158 2.72 -31.94 57.09
CA ILE A 158 3.19 -33.27 57.52
C ILE A 158 4.21 -33.14 58.67
N ALA A 159 5.15 -32.20 58.59
CA ALA A 159 6.12 -31.96 59.64
C ALA A 159 5.46 -31.51 60.95
N GLU A 160 4.44 -30.65 60.87
CA GLU A 160 3.65 -30.23 62.03
C GLU A 160 2.86 -31.38 62.66
N LEU A 161 2.23 -32.24 61.85
CA LEU A 161 1.52 -33.43 62.35
C LEU A 161 2.47 -34.41 63.03
N LYS A 162 3.64 -34.65 62.45
CA LYS A 162 4.70 -35.48 63.05
C LYS A 162 5.15 -34.91 64.39
N ALA A 163 5.40 -33.59 64.46
CA ALA A 163 5.78 -32.93 65.71
C ALA A 163 4.72 -33.07 66.82
N LYS A 164 3.42 -33.01 66.48
CA LYS A 164 2.34 -33.25 67.45
C LYS A 164 2.33 -34.69 67.97
N LEU A 165 2.51 -35.68 67.08
CA LEU A 165 2.60 -37.10 67.47
C LEU A 165 3.85 -37.37 68.33
N ASP A 166 4.98 -36.77 67.97
CA ASP A 166 6.23 -36.88 68.74
C ASP A 166 6.08 -36.27 70.15
N ALA A 167 5.42 -35.11 70.28
CA ALA A 167 5.12 -34.49 71.57
C ALA A 167 4.23 -35.38 72.45
N ALA A 168 3.30 -36.11 71.84
CA ALA A 168 2.45 -37.10 72.51
C ALA A 168 3.12 -38.48 72.69
N LYS A 169 4.36 -38.65 72.22
CA LYS A 169 5.13 -39.91 72.22
C LYS A 169 4.44 -41.06 71.47
N VAL A 170 3.66 -40.75 70.43
CA VAL A 170 3.01 -41.74 69.57
C VAL A 170 3.94 -42.14 68.44
N THR A 171 4.11 -43.44 68.22
CA THR A 171 4.93 -43.97 67.14
C THR A 171 4.17 -43.96 65.81
N TYR A 172 4.81 -43.46 64.76
CA TYR A 172 4.27 -43.45 63.40
C TYR A 172 5.30 -44.01 62.40
N ARG A 173 4.83 -44.39 61.20
CA ARG A 173 5.71 -44.82 60.11
C ARG A 173 6.33 -43.61 59.42
N ALA A 174 7.63 -43.66 59.13
CA ALA A 174 8.35 -42.53 58.52
C ALA A 174 7.72 -42.03 57.20
N ASN A 175 7.19 -42.96 56.38
CA ASN A 175 6.52 -42.70 55.11
C ASN A 175 4.98 -42.77 55.21
N ALA A 176 4.40 -42.49 56.39
CA ALA A 176 2.96 -42.40 56.52
C ALA A 176 2.41 -41.24 55.68
N SER A 177 1.25 -41.45 55.04
CA SER A 177 0.56 -40.40 54.29
C SER A 177 0.03 -39.31 55.22
N LYS A 178 -0.12 -38.09 54.70
CA LYS A 178 -0.70 -36.95 55.43
C LYS A 178 -2.02 -37.31 56.12
N GLU A 179 -2.93 -37.97 55.40
CA GLU A 179 -4.23 -38.38 55.93
C GLU A 179 -4.13 -39.39 57.08
N SER A 180 -3.16 -40.31 57.01
CA SER A 180 -2.92 -41.28 58.09
C SER A 180 -2.39 -40.60 59.35
N LEU A 181 -1.45 -39.65 59.19
CA LEU A 181 -0.94 -38.84 60.30
C LEU A 181 -2.04 -37.98 60.91
N GLN A 182 -2.90 -37.37 60.07
CA GLN A 182 -4.03 -36.55 60.53
C GLN A 182 -5.00 -37.37 61.39
N LYS A 183 -5.37 -38.58 60.95
CA LYS A 183 -6.26 -39.46 61.72
C LYS A 183 -5.70 -39.79 63.11
N GLN A 184 -4.40 -40.06 63.21
CA GLN A 184 -3.77 -40.35 64.51
C GLN A 184 -3.78 -39.12 65.44
N VAL A 185 -3.55 -37.92 64.89
CA VAL A 185 -3.65 -36.67 65.67
C VAL A 185 -5.10 -36.41 66.11
N ASP A 186 -6.09 -36.70 65.26
CA ASP A 186 -7.51 -36.55 65.60
C ASP A 186 -7.96 -37.56 66.67
N GLU A 187 -7.43 -38.79 66.66
CA GLU A 187 -7.68 -39.79 67.70
C GLU A 187 -7.08 -39.36 69.04
N LEU A 188 -5.87 -38.78 69.05
CA LEU A 188 -5.26 -38.24 70.27
C LEU A 188 -6.07 -37.13 70.92
N SER A 189 -6.77 -36.33 70.14
CA SER A 189 -7.58 -35.23 70.66
C SER A 189 -8.97 -35.67 71.14
N ARG A 190 -9.37 -36.92 70.85
CA ARG A 190 -10.61 -37.54 71.36
C ARG A 190 -10.40 -38.41 72.60
N ALA A 191 -9.15 -38.78 72.90
CA ALA A 191 -8.74 -39.55 74.07
C ALA A 191 -8.54 -38.63 75.29
#